data_AF-A0A1M7P539-F1
#
_entry.id   AF-A0A1M7P539-F1
#
_cell.length_a   1.000
_cell.length_b   1.000
_cell.length_c   1.000
_cell.angle_alpha   90.00
_cell.angle_beta   90.00
_cell.angle_gamma   90.00
#
_symmetry.space_group_name_H-M   'P 1'
#
loop_
_entity.id
_entity.type
_entity.pdbx_description
1 polymer ?
#
loop_
_entity_poly.entity_id
_entity_poly.type
_entity_poly.pdbx_seq_one_letter_code
_entity_poly.pdbx_strand_id
1 'polypeptide(L)'
;MQASTKAALISALIFPGLGHLALQPRRGKRGLLFLAPAAVAVFYLIGSVLRLTDQLLAELNNGKLPFDPIAITERIHASGIDNPLTNLASLVCLLCWAGAIADALWLGRRTQN
;
A
#
# COMPACT_ATOMS: atom_id res chain seq x y z
N MET A 1 3.95 -21.60 -16.39
CA MET A 1 4.56 -20.30 -15.98
C MET A 1 5.74 -20.58 -15.08
N GLN A 2 6.83 -19.83 -15.21
CA GLN A 2 7.98 -19.97 -14.30
C GLN A 2 7.58 -19.48 -12.89
N ALA A 3 8.11 -20.12 -11.85
CA ALA A 3 7.76 -19.81 -10.46
C ALA A 3 8.02 -18.34 -10.10
N SER A 4 9.07 -17.74 -10.67
CA SER A 4 9.39 -16.32 -10.54
C SER A 4 8.37 -15.39 -11.17
N THR A 5 7.85 -15.73 -12.35
CA THR A 5 6.78 -14.96 -13.00
C THR A 5 5.51 -15.01 -12.14
N LYS A 6 5.17 -16.20 -11.62
CA LYS A 6 4.04 -16.35 -10.68
C LYS A 6 4.24 -15.49 -9.43
N ALA A 7 5.42 -15.51 -8.84
CA ALA A 7 5.75 -14.69 -7.67
C ALA A 7 5.68 -13.19 -7.96
N ALA A 8 6.25 -12.74 -9.09
CA ALA A 8 6.18 -11.33 -9.49
C ALA A 8 4.74 -10.87 -9.68
N LEU A 9 3.88 -11.70 -10.30
CA LEU A 9 2.45 -11.40 -10.47
C LEU A 9 1.71 -11.34 -9.13
N ILE A 10 1.97 -12.26 -8.20
CA ILE A 10 1.38 -12.21 -6.86
C ILE A 10 1.79 -10.92 -6.14
N SER A 11 3.08 -10.54 -6.20
CA SER A 11 3.55 -9.30 -5.60
C SER A 11 2.98 -8.06 -6.28
N ALA A 12 2.77 -8.11 -7.60
CA ALA A 12 2.24 -6.99 -8.38
C ALA A 12 0.74 -6.78 -8.17
N LEU A 13 -0.04 -7.86 -8.13
CA LEU A 13 -1.51 -7.80 -8.16
C LEU A 13 -2.15 -7.87 -6.77
N ILE A 14 -1.49 -8.49 -5.78
CA ILE A 14 -2.08 -8.70 -4.45
C ILE A 14 -1.44 -7.77 -3.44
N PHE A 15 -0.15 -7.96 -3.16
CA PHE A 15 0.56 -7.14 -2.17
C PHE A 15 2.09 -7.32 -2.27
N PRO A 16 2.89 -6.25 -2.07
CA PRO A 16 4.35 -6.33 -2.09
C PRO A 16 4.90 -7.43 -1.19
N GLY A 17 5.74 -8.29 -1.76
CA GLY A 17 6.46 -9.34 -1.03
C GLY A 17 5.66 -10.62 -0.78
N LEU A 18 4.35 -10.67 -1.04
CA LEU A 18 3.57 -11.91 -0.92
C LEU A 18 4.03 -12.98 -1.91
N GLY A 19 4.48 -12.58 -3.11
CA GLY A 19 4.98 -13.50 -4.12
C GLY A 19 6.17 -14.34 -3.64
N HIS A 20 7.00 -13.80 -2.75
CA HIS A 20 8.15 -14.50 -2.17
C HIS A 20 7.75 -15.57 -1.16
N LEU A 21 6.59 -15.42 -0.50
CA LEU A 21 6.04 -16.46 0.37
C LEU A 21 5.55 -17.67 -0.44
N ALA A 22 5.11 -17.46 -1.68
CA ALA A 22 4.77 -18.55 -2.59
C ALA A 22 6.01 -19.31 -3.14
N LEU A 23 7.23 -18.81 -2.89
CA LEU A 23 8.51 -19.40 -3.31
C LEU A 23 9.25 -20.12 -2.15
N GLN A 24 8.52 -20.68 -1.20
CA GLN A 24 9.05 -21.38 -0.01
C GLN A 24 10.14 -22.43 -0.33
N PRO A 25 11.05 -22.74 0.63
CA PRO A 25 11.14 -22.19 2.00
C PRO A 25 12.20 -21.09 2.17
N ARG A 26 13.22 -21.04 1.31
CA ARG A 26 14.40 -20.17 1.51
C ARG A 26 14.18 -18.70 1.11
N ARG A 27 13.13 -18.40 0.34
CA ARG A 27 12.92 -17.07 -0.27
C ARG A 27 11.88 -16.20 0.45
N GLY A 28 11.11 -16.77 1.39
CA GLY A 28 10.08 -16.04 2.14
C GLY A 28 10.61 -14.93 3.04
N LYS A 29 11.82 -15.09 3.61
CA LYS A 29 12.45 -14.05 4.45
C LYS A 29 12.77 -12.76 3.68
N ARG A 30 13.10 -12.86 2.38
CA ARG A 30 13.31 -11.69 1.51
C ARG A 30 12.01 -10.96 1.22
N GLY A 31 10.90 -11.69 1.09
CA GLY A 31 9.57 -11.12 0.95
C GLY A 31 9.18 -10.23 2.13
N LEU A 32 9.60 -10.62 3.34
CA LEU A 32 9.30 -9.88 4.57
C LEU A 32 9.89 -8.45 4.57
N LEU A 33 11.02 -8.24 3.87
CA LEU A 33 11.65 -6.92 3.73
C LEU A 33 10.75 -5.93 2.98
N PHE A 34 9.88 -6.40 2.10
CA PHE A 34 8.94 -5.57 1.36
C PHE A 34 7.55 -5.59 2.01
N LEU A 35 7.13 -6.74 2.51
CA LEU A 35 5.80 -6.95 3.07
C LEU A 35 5.59 -6.18 4.37
N ALA A 36 6.53 -6.26 5.32
CA ALA A 36 6.37 -5.61 6.63
C ALA A 36 6.27 -4.08 6.55
N PRO A 37 7.20 -3.35 5.90
CA PRO A 37 7.09 -1.90 5.79
C PRO A 37 5.88 -1.46 4.97
N ALA A 38 5.53 -2.18 3.90
CA ALA A 38 4.31 -1.89 3.14
C ALA A 38 3.04 -2.08 3.99
N ALA A 39 2.99 -3.12 4.83
CA ALA A 39 1.84 -3.37 5.69
C ALA A 39 1.66 -2.23 6.70
N VAL A 40 2.76 -1.81 7.36
CA VAL A 40 2.74 -0.67 8.28
C VAL A 40 2.27 0.60 7.57
N ALA A 41 2.79 0.89 6.38
CA ALA A 41 2.39 2.06 5.60
C ALA A 41 0.91 2.02 5.20
N VAL A 42 0.40 0.86 4.76
CA VAL A 42 -1.02 0.70 4.42
C VAL A 42 -1.93 0.85 5.64
N PHE A 43 -1.58 0.24 6.78
CA PHE A 43 -2.35 0.42 8.02
C PHE A 43 -2.39 1.88 8.46
N TYR A 44 -1.27 2.60 8.33
CA TYR A 44 -1.20 4.02 8.63
C TYR A 44 -2.11 4.86 7.70
N LEU A 45 -2.08 4.59 6.39
CA LEU A 45 -2.91 5.28 5.40
C LEU A 45 -4.41 5.01 5.63
N ILE A 46 -4.80 3.75 5.80
CA ILE A 46 -6.19 3.36 6.11
C ILE A 46 -6.65 4.06 7.39
N GLY A 47 -5.84 4.02 8.45
CA GLY A 47 -6.19 4.69 9.70
C GLY A 47 -6.35 6.21 9.54
N SER A 48 -5.58 6.83 8.66
CA SER A 48 -5.70 8.27 8.36
C SER A 48 -6.99 8.60 7.62
N VAL A 49 -7.35 7.77 6.64
CA VAL A 49 -8.62 7.90 5.91
C VAL A 49 -9.81 7.69 6.83
N LEU A 50 -9.82 6.64 7.65
CA LEU A 50 -10.92 6.36 8.58
C LEU A 50 -11.14 7.52 9.57
N ARG A 51 -10.07 8.08 10.14
CA ARG A 51 -10.17 9.26 11.01
C ARG A 51 -10.77 10.47 10.29
N LEU A 52 -10.38 10.71 9.04
CA LEU A 52 -10.97 11.79 8.25
C LEU A 52 -12.45 11.52 7.98
N THR A 53 -12.81 10.28 7.61
CA THR A 53 -14.20 9.89 7.39
C THR A 53 -15.06 10.11 8.62
N ASP A 54 -14.60 9.73 9.81
CA ASP A 54 -15.31 9.94 11.07
C ASP A 54 -15.53 11.44 11.35
N GLN A 55 -14.52 12.26 11.09
CA GLN A 55 -14.61 13.72 11.23
C GLN A 55 -15.64 14.32 10.26
N LEU A 56 -15.59 13.95 8.99
CA LEU A 56 -16.53 14.41 7.97
C LEU A 56 -17.96 14.00 8.31
N LEU A 57 -18.16 12.76 8.77
CA LEU A 57 -19.48 12.27 9.15
C LEU A 57 -20.04 13.03 10.36
N ALA A 58 -19.19 13.36 11.34
CA ALA A 58 -19.59 14.20 12.47
C ALA A 58 -19.99 15.62 12.01
N GLU A 59 -19.26 16.21 11.07
CA GLU A 59 -19.56 17.53 10.48
C GLU A 59 -20.83 17.54 9.62
N LEU A 60 -21.11 16.46 8.91
CA LEU A 60 -22.38 16.28 8.18
C LEU A 60 -23.57 16.20 9.16
N ASN A 61 -23.45 15.36 10.19
CA ASN A 61 -24.53 15.10 11.14
C ASN A 61 -24.87 16.32 12.01
N ASN A 62 -23.90 17.19 12.29
CA ASN A 62 -24.14 18.42 13.06
C ASN A 62 -24.44 19.64 12.17
N GLY A 63 -24.57 19.45 10.85
CA GLY A 63 -24.91 20.49 9.88
C GLY A 63 -23.79 21.48 9.57
N LYS A 64 -22.54 21.23 10.01
CA LYS A 64 -21.38 22.09 9.69
C LYS A 64 -20.86 21.88 8.26
N LEU A 65 -21.05 20.69 7.71
CA LEU A 65 -20.72 20.38 6.32
C LEU A 65 -22.02 20.08 5.57
N PRO A 66 -22.33 20.76 4.46
CA PRO A 66 -23.47 20.39 3.63
C PRO A 66 -23.22 19.03 2.98
N PHE A 67 -24.29 18.25 2.79
CA PHE A 67 -24.25 16.99 2.07
C PHE A 67 -24.19 17.23 0.56
N ASP A 68 -23.09 17.85 0.12
CA ASP A 68 -22.81 18.25 -1.25
C ASP A 68 -21.43 17.71 -1.69
N PRO A 69 -21.31 17.05 -2.85
CA PRO A 69 -20.04 16.46 -3.28
C PRO A 69 -18.88 17.45 -3.44
N ILE A 70 -19.16 18.69 -3.85
CA ILE A 70 -18.13 19.71 -4.06
C ILE A 70 -17.59 20.16 -2.70
N ALA A 71 -18.49 20.49 -1.77
CA ALA A 71 -18.12 20.90 -0.41
C ALA A 71 -17.35 19.79 0.33
N ILE A 72 -17.75 18.52 0.18
CA ILE A 72 -17.04 17.38 0.78
C ILE A 72 -15.61 17.27 0.21
N THR A 73 -15.45 17.40 -1.11
CA THR A 73 -14.14 17.32 -1.75
C THR A 73 -13.21 18.46 -1.32
N GLU A 74 -13.72 19.68 -1.24
CA GLU A 74 -12.98 20.83 -0.73
C GLU A 74 -12.56 20.63 0.74
N ARG A 75 -13.46 20.11 1.57
CA ARG A 75 -13.17 19.80 2.98
C ARG A 75 -12.12 18.70 3.14
N ILE A 76 -12.10 17.71 2.24
CA ILE A 76 -11.05 16.67 2.18
C ILE A 76 -9.70 17.33 1.86
N HIS A 77 -9.62 18.17 0.83
CA HIS A 77 -8.36 18.88 0.51
C HIS A 77 -7.90 19.79 1.65
N ALA A 78 -8.83 20.48 2.33
CA ALA A 78 -8.53 21.33 3.48
C ALA A 78 -8.21 20.56 4.77
N SER A 79 -8.44 19.24 4.81
CA SER A 79 -8.24 18.44 6.02
C SER A 79 -6.78 18.25 6.43
N GLY A 80 -5.84 18.54 5.52
CA GLY A 80 -4.43 18.23 5.73
C GLY A 80 -4.12 16.73 5.71
N ILE A 81 -5.01 15.90 5.13
CA ILE A 81 -4.73 14.48 4.88
C ILE A 81 -3.51 14.30 3.97
N ASP A 82 -3.26 15.27 3.08
CA ASP A 82 -2.05 15.36 2.25
C ASP A 82 -0.94 16.05 3.04
N ASN A 83 -0.24 15.27 3.88
CA ASN A 83 0.83 15.75 4.75
C ASN A 83 2.13 14.94 4.53
N PRO A 84 3.28 15.40 5.05
CA PRO A 84 4.55 14.70 4.84
C PRO A 84 4.54 13.22 5.27
N LEU A 85 3.78 12.85 6.30
CA LEU A 85 3.72 11.47 6.79
C LEU A 85 2.89 10.56 5.87
N THR A 86 1.74 11.02 5.39
CA THR A 86 0.92 10.25 4.41
C THR A 86 1.61 10.16 3.06
N ASN A 87 2.35 11.21 2.66
CA ASN A 87 3.19 11.19 1.46
C ASN A 87 4.34 10.18 1.61
N LEU A 88 5.02 10.16 2.76
CA LEU A 88 6.09 9.20 3.04
C LEU A 88 5.56 7.77 3.06
N ALA A 89 4.42 7.51 3.70
CA ALA A 89 3.80 6.18 3.73
C ALA A 89 3.44 5.71 2.30
N SER A 90 2.87 6.60 1.48
CA SER A 90 2.58 6.32 0.07
C SER A 90 3.84 6.00 -0.73
N LEU A 91 4.92 6.75 -0.51
CA LEU A 91 6.21 6.49 -1.16
C LEU A 91 6.79 5.12 -0.74
N VAL A 92 6.73 4.79 0.56
CA VAL A 92 7.17 3.48 1.07
C VAL A 92 6.39 2.35 0.39
N CYS A 93 5.06 2.49 0.26
CA CYS A 93 4.24 1.52 -0.47
C CYS A 93 4.75 1.33 -1.91
N LEU A 94 4.95 2.42 -2.66
CA LEU A 94 5.40 2.36 -4.06
C LEU A 94 6.78 1.72 -4.19
N LEU A 95 7.73 2.09 -3.32
CA LEU A 95 9.09 1.53 -3.33
C LEU A 95 9.08 0.04 -2.98
N CYS A 96 8.28 -0.36 -1.99
CA CYS A 96 8.14 -1.78 -1.63
C CYS A 96 7.49 -2.58 -2.77
N TRP A 97 6.50 -2.00 -3.47
CA TRP A 97 5.84 -2.62 -4.62
C TRP A 97 6.81 -2.84 -5.78
N ALA A 98 7.49 -1.78 -6.22
CA ALA A 98 8.47 -1.85 -7.30
C ALA A 98 9.63 -2.79 -6.94
N GLY A 99 10.15 -2.68 -5.72
CA GLY A 99 11.24 -3.52 -5.21
C GLY A 99 10.88 -5.00 -5.16
N ALA A 100 9.68 -5.35 -4.67
CA ALA A 100 9.24 -6.73 -4.59
C ALA A 100 9.08 -7.37 -5.97
N ILE A 101 8.55 -6.63 -6.96
CA ILE A 101 8.43 -7.13 -8.34
C ILE A 101 9.82 -7.36 -8.94
N ALA A 102 10.71 -6.35 -8.85
CA ALA A 102 12.06 -6.44 -9.39
C ALA A 102 12.85 -7.60 -8.77
N ASP A 103 12.79 -7.76 -7.46
CA ASP A 103 13.47 -8.84 -6.74
C ASP A 103 12.94 -10.22 -7.13
N ALA A 104 11.61 -10.37 -7.24
CA ALA A 104 10.99 -11.64 -7.65
C ALA A 104 11.40 -12.05 -9.08
N LEU A 105 11.47 -11.09 -10.01
CA LEU A 105 11.93 -11.34 -11.39
C LEU A 105 13.43 -11.69 -11.43
N TRP A 106 14.25 -10.99 -10.65
CA TRP A 106 15.69 -11.25 -10.59
C TRP A 106 16.03 -12.62 -10.01
N LEU A 107 15.34 -13.03 -8.94
CA LEU A 107 15.44 -14.38 -8.37
C LEU A 107 15.09 -15.49 -9.38
N GLY A 108 14.17 -15.20 -10.30
CA GLY A 108 13.84 -16.10 -11.40
C GLY A 108 14.98 -16.38 -12.36
N ARG A 109 15.71 -15.32 -12.73
CA ARG A 109 16.83 -15.40 -13.68
C ARG A 109 18.02 -16.19 -13.09
N ARG A 110 18.31 -16.02 -11.80
CA ARG A 110 19.39 -16.75 -11.10
C ARG A 110 19.14 -18.24 -10.87
N THR A 111 17.91 -18.72 -11.09
CA THR A 111 17.58 -20.15 -10.91
C THR A 111 17.67 -20.93 -12.24
N GLN A 112 17.82 -20.24 -13.38
CA GLN A 112 17.88 -20.83 -14.73
C GLN A 112 19.29 -20.84 -15.35
N ASN A 113 20.24 -20.17 -14.71
CA ASN A 113 21.67 -20.24 -15.01
C ASN A 113 22.36 -21.08 -13.94
#